data_AF-A0A832W462-F1
#
_entry.id   AF-A0A832W462-F1
#
_cell.length_a   1.000
_cell.length_b   1.000
_cell.length_c   1.000
_cell.angle_alpha   90.00
_cell.angle_beta   90.00
_cell.angle_gamma   90.00
#
_symmetry.space_group_name_H-M   'P 1'
#
loop_
_entity.id
_entity.type
_entity.pdbx_description
1 polymer ?
#
loop_
_entity_poly.entity_id
_entity_poly.type
_entity_poly.pdbx_seq_one_letter_code
_entity_poly.pdbx_strand_id
1 'polypeptide(L)'
;MIGYIAGALTTIAFAPQLIKALKTKSTADVSLLMLFCSTSGMALWMVHGVQISDPAIIAANSISVILAASLLGLKLKNDCTGLILNFGEREQEYENKSTAFRK
;
A
#
# COMPACT_ATOMS: atom_id res chain seq x y z
N MET A 1 0.67 24.30 17.44
CA MET A 1 -0.66 24.20 16.81
C MET A 1 -0.61 23.86 15.32
N ILE A 2 0.19 24.55 14.50
CA ILE A 2 0.24 24.32 13.04
C ILE A 2 0.62 22.86 12.68
N GLY A 3 1.57 22.25 13.39
CA GLY A 3 1.98 20.85 13.16
C GLY A 3 0.84 19.83 13.34
N TYR A 4 -0.02 20.01 14.34
CA TYR A 4 -1.20 19.15 14.54
C TYR A 4 -2.22 19.31 13.41
N ILE A 5 -2.44 20.55 12.94
CA ILE A 5 -3.36 20.84 11.83
C ILE A 5 -2.81 20.26 10.51
N ALA A 6 -1.52 20.40 10.27
CA ALA A 6 -0.84 19.83 9.11
C ALA A 6 -0.89 18.29 9.12
N GLY A 7 -0.67 17.67 10.28
CA GLY A 7 -0.81 16.23 10.49
C GLY A 7 -2.24 15.73 10.26
N ALA A 8 -3.24 16.46 10.76
CA ALA A 8 -4.65 16.12 10.54
C ALA A 8 -5.04 16.23 9.05
N LEU A 9 -4.65 17.30 8.37
CA LEU A 9 -4.94 17.51 6.95
C LEU A 9 -4.31 16.44 6.06
N THR A 10 -3.04 16.07 6.32
CA THR A 10 -2.35 15.01 5.57
C THR A 10 -2.98 13.64 5.83
N THR A 11 -3.36 13.33 7.07
CA THR A 11 -4.09 12.09 7.40
C THR A 11 -5.44 12.03 6.67
N ILE A 12 -6.20 13.12 6.68
CA ILE A 12 -7.51 13.21 5.99
C ILE A 12 -7.35 13.09 4.47
N ALA A 13 -6.26 13.60 3.89
CA ALA A 13 -6.01 13.49 2.45
C ALA A 13 -5.79 12.04 1.99
N PHE A 14 -5.16 11.20 2.82
CA PHE A 14 -4.94 9.78 2.51
C PHE A 14 -6.13 8.86 2.85
N ALA A 15 -7.01 9.28 3.77
CA ALA A 15 -8.21 8.53 4.14
C ALA A 15 -9.14 8.16 2.97
N PRO A 16 -9.53 9.06 2.03
CA PRO A 16 -10.43 8.71 0.94
C PRO A 16 -9.80 7.70 -0.04
N GLN A 17 -8.48 7.74 -0.23
CA GLN A 17 -7.76 6.74 -1.04
C GLN A 17 -7.78 5.35 -0.38
N LEU A 18 -7.57 5.29 0.94
CA LEU A 18 -7.69 4.05 1.71
C LEU A 18 -9.13 3.50 1.69
N ILE A 19 -10.13 4.35 1.94
CA ILE A 19 -11.55 3.97 1.93
C ILE A 19 -11.94 3.44 0.55
N LYS A 20 -11.52 4.09 -0.54
CA LYS A 20 -11.80 3.63 -1.91
C LYS A 20 -11.20 2.23 -2.14
N ALA A 21 -9.93 2.02 -1.78
CA ALA A 21 -9.26 0.73 -1.92
C ALA A 21 -9.94 -0.40 -1.13
N LEU A 22 -10.40 -0.12 0.09
CA LEU A 22 -11.15 -1.08 0.92
C LEU A 22 -12.53 -1.38 0.34
N LYS A 23 -13.24 -0.36 -0.17
CA LYS A 23 -14.58 -0.52 -0.76
C LYS A 23 -14.57 -1.30 -2.07
N THR A 24 -13.62 -1.01 -2.96
CA THR A 24 -13.54 -1.65 -4.29
C THR A 24 -12.91 -3.04 -4.21
N LYS A 25 -12.26 -3.38 -3.09
CA LYS A 25 -11.37 -4.55 -2.95
C LYS A 25 -10.32 -4.67 -4.06
N SER A 26 -10.14 -3.60 -4.84
CA SER A 26 -9.23 -3.52 -5.96
C SER A 26 -8.28 -2.40 -5.67
N THR A 27 -7.02 -2.77 -5.58
CA THR A 27 -5.90 -1.85 -5.46
C THR A 27 -5.20 -1.68 -6.81
N ALA A 28 -5.76 -2.19 -7.91
CA ALA A 28 -5.16 -2.14 -9.24
C ALA A 28 -4.81 -0.70 -9.65
N ASP A 29 -5.67 0.26 -9.28
CA ASP A 29 -5.47 1.68 -9.58
C ASP A 29 -4.49 2.39 -8.61
N VAL A 30 -4.03 1.70 -7.56
CA VAL A 30 -3.15 2.28 -6.54
C VAL A 30 -1.71 1.82 -6.80
N SER A 31 -0.85 2.78 -7.13
CA SER A 31 0.56 2.51 -7.35
C SER A 31 1.24 1.99 -6.09
N LEU A 32 1.79 0.77 -6.18
CA LEU A 32 2.57 0.15 -5.10
C LEU A 32 3.77 1.03 -4.74
N LEU A 33 4.42 1.61 -5.75
CA LEU A 33 5.53 2.55 -5.56
C LEU A 33 5.11 3.79 -4.76
N MET A 34 3.91 4.33 -5.02
CA MET A 34 3.37 5.45 -4.25
C MET A 34 3.20 5.08 -2.77
N LEU A 35 2.56 3.93 -2.49
CA LEU A 35 2.37 3.48 -1.10
C LEU A 35 3.71 3.24 -0.39
N PHE A 36 4.67 2.64 -1.07
CA PHE A 36 6.01 2.40 -0.52
C PHE A 36 6.74 3.72 -0.22
N CYS A 37 6.81 4.63 -1.19
CA CYS A 37 7.42 5.95 -1.02
C CYS A 37 6.74 6.74 0.11
N SER A 38 5.41 6.83 0.13
CA SER A 38 4.67 7.53 1.19
C SER A 38 4.94 6.91 2.57
N THR A 39 4.91 5.58 2.69
CA THR A 39 5.17 4.89 3.96
C THR A 39 6.59 5.17 4.45
N SER A 40 7.59 5.08 3.56
CA SER A 40 8.98 5.41 3.90
C SER A 40 9.17 6.87 4.27
N GLY A 41 8.51 7.80 3.58
CA GLY A 41 8.56 9.23 3.86
C GLY A 41 7.99 9.57 5.24
N MET A 42 6.84 9.00 5.60
CA MET A 42 6.24 9.20 6.93
C MET A 42 7.09 8.58 8.04
N ALA A 43 7.72 7.42 7.79
CA ALA A 43 8.67 6.82 8.74
C ALA A 43 9.90 7.73 8.96
N LEU A 44 10.46 8.31 7.89
CA LEU A 44 11.55 9.28 7.97
C LEU A 44 11.13 10.56 8.72
N TRP A 45 9.92 11.08 8.46
CA TRP A 45 9.38 12.22 9.20
C TRP A 45 9.16 11.93 10.68
N MET A 46 8.73 10.71 11.03
CA MET A 46 8.63 10.27 12.43
C MET A 46 10.01 10.29 13.10
N VAL A 47 11.04 9.75 12.45
CA VAL A 47 12.43 9.78 12.95
C VAL A 47 12.90 11.22 13.14
N HIS A 48 12.62 12.10 12.18
CA HIS A 48 12.93 13.51 12.31
C HIS A 48 12.21 14.18 13.49
N GLY A 49 10.92 13.87 13.68
CA GLY A 49 10.14 14.33 14.83
C GLY A 49 10.77 13.93 16.18
N VAL A 50 11.30 12.71 16.26
CA VAL A 50 12.05 12.24 17.44
C VAL A 50 13.34 13.04 17.63
N GLN A 51 14.09 13.31 16.56
CA GLN A 51 15.33 14.09 16.63
C GLN A 51 15.11 15.51 17.16
N ILE A 52 13.99 16.15 16.78
CA ILE A 52 13.66 17.51 17.23
C ILE A 52 12.74 17.52 18.47
N SER A 53 12.42 16.35 19.03
CA SER A 53 11.51 16.19 20.17
C SER A 53 10.13 16.86 19.99
N ASP A 54 9.58 16.83 18.77
CA ASP A 54 8.25 17.37 18.47
C ASP A 54 7.17 16.28 18.58
N PRO A 55 6.37 16.27 19.67
CA PRO A 55 5.34 15.25 19.87
C PRO A 55 4.23 15.31 18.82
N ALA A 56 3.97 16.45 18.17
CA ALA A 56 2.96 16.59 17.13
C ALA A 56 3.35 15.82 15.87
N ILE A 57 4.61 15.97 15.44
CA ILE A 57 5.15 15.27 14.27
C ILE A 57 5.22 13.76 14.54
N ILE A 58 5.66 13.38 15.75
CA ILE A 58 5.75 11.97 16.15
C ILE A 58 4.35 11.33 16.15
N ALA A 59 3.36 11.96 16.78
CA ALA A 59 2.00 11.42 16.87
C ALA A 59 1.31 11.33 15.49
N ALA A 60 1.45 12.36 14.64
CA ALA A 60 0.82 12.37 13.32
C ALA A 60 1.42 11.28 12.40
N ASN A 61 2.74 11.18 12.36
CA ASN A 61 3.40 10.24 11.45
C ASN A 61 3.32 8.79 11.94
N SER A 62 3.31 8.54 13.25
CA SER A 62 3.16 7.17 13.78
C SER A 62 1.81 6.53 13.37
N ILE A 63 0.70 7.25 13.53
CA ILE A 63 -0.63 6.78 13.08
C ILE A 63 -0.65 6.55 11.56
N SER A 64 -0.07 7.49 10.81
CA SER A 64 -0.05 7.44 9.35
C SER A 64 0.79 6.29 8.81
N VAL A 65 1.94 5.99 9.43
CA VAL A 65 2.78 4.82 9.10
C VAL A 65 2.03 3.52 9.33
N ILE A 66 1.30 3.36 10.44
CA ILE A 66 0.55 2.13 10.74
C ILE A 66 -0.54 1.88 9.67
N LEU A 67 -1.29 2.92 9.33
CA LEU A 67 -2.34 2.86 8.30
C LEU A 67 -1.75 2.52 6.92
N ALA A 68 -0.69 3.22 6.51
CA ALA A 68 -0.08 3.04 5.20
C ALA A 68 0.64 1.70 5.07
N ALA A 69 1.34 1.23 6.12
CA ALA A 69 1.96 -0.09 6.16
C ALA A 69 0.92 -1.22 6.06
N SER A 70 -0.23 -1.07 6.72
CA SER A 70 -1.34 -2.03 6.62
C SER A 70 -1.89 -2.11 5.19
N LEU A 71 -2.08 -0.96 4.54
CA LEU A 71 -2.53 -0.90 3.15
C LEU A 71 -1.50 -1.47 2.18
N LEU A 72 -0.21 -1.18 2.39
CA LEU A 72 0.89 -1.73 1.60
C LEU A 72 0.96 -3.25 1.74
N GLY A 73 0.80 -3.79 2.96
CA GLY A 73 0.75 -5.23 3.19
C GLY A 73 -0.42 -5.92 2.46
N LEU A 74 -1.62 -5.32 2.50
CA LEU A 74 -2.78 -5.80 1.75
C LEU A 74 -2.54 -5.74 0.24
N LYS A 75 -1.91 -4.67 -0.26
CA LYS A 75 -1.54 -4.51 -1.67
C LYS A 75 -0.59 -5.61 -2.13
N LEU A 76 0.49 -5.83 -1.38
CA LEU A 76 1.50 -6.85 -1.68
C LEU A 76 0.90 -8.26 -1.70
N LYS A 77 0.00 -8.56 -0.75
CA LYS A 77 -0.70 -9.85 -0.72
C LYS A 77 -1.60 -10.03 -1.95
N ASN A 78 -2.41 -9.04 -2.30
CA ASN A 78 -3.29 -9.13 -3.47
C ASN A 78 -2.52 -9.26 -4.78
N ASP A 79 -1.45 -8.48 -4.96
CA ASP A 79 -0.64 -8.52 -6.18
C ASP A 79 0.14 -9.85 -6.30
N CYS A 80 0.69 -10.36 -5.19
CA CYS A 80 1.33 -11.67 -5.15
C CYS A 80 0.35 -12.81 -5.46
N THR A 81 -0.83 -12.82 -4.83
CA THR A 81 -1.89 -13.79 -5.14
C THR A 81 -2.33 -13.71 -6.60
N GLY A 82 -2.49 -12.50 -7.14
CA GLY A 82 -2.83 -12.31 -8.55
C GLY A 82 -1.77 -12.88 -9.49
N LEU A 83 -0.48 -12.71 -9.18
CA LEU A 83 0.60 -13.24 -9.99
C LEU A 83 0.64 -14.78 -9.99
N ILE A 84 0.40 -15.41 -8.84
CA ILE A 84 0.37 -16.88 -8.71
C ILE A 84 -0.79 -17.48 -9.50
N LEU A 85 -2.00 -16.90 -9.40
CA LEU A 85 -3.16 -17.37 -10.15
C LEU A 85 -2.96 -17.24 -11.66
N ASN A 86 -2.46 -16.08 -12.12
CA ASN A 86 -2.13 -15.88 -13.53
C ASN A 86 -1.04 -16.85 -14.02
N PHE A 87 -0.07 -17.19 -13.16
CA PHE A 87 0.95 -18.18 -13.51
C PHE A 87 0.35 -19.58 -13.69
N GLY A 88 -0.52 -20.01 -12.78
CA GLY A 88 -1.21 -21.30 -12.87
C GLY A 88 -2.13 -21.42 -14.09
N GLU A 89 -2.87 -20.36 -14.44
CA GLU A 89 -3.70 -20.33 -15.66
C GLU A 89 -2.85 -20.45 -16.93
N ARG A 90 -1.68 -19.78 -16.98
CA ARG A 90 -0.76 -19.91 -18.11
C ARG A 90 -0.18 -21.31 -18.22
N GLU A 91 0.19 -21.94 -17.09
CA GLU A 91 0.72 -23.30 -17.09
C GLU A 91 -0.29 -24.31 -17.64
N GLN A 92 -1.56 -24.20 -17.21
CA GLN A 92 -2.65 -25.02 -17.77
C GLN A 92 -2.88 -24.76 -19.26
N GLU A 93 -2.82 -23.51 -19.72
CA GLU A 93 -2.96 -23.18 -21.15
C GLU A 93 -1.85 -23.82 -22.00
N TYR A 94 -0.60 -23.79 -21.53
CA TYR A 94 0.53 -24.45 -22.18
C TYR A 94 0.33 -25.97 -22.25
N GLU A 95 -0.11 -26.58 -21.15
CA GLU A 95 -0.34 -28.02 -21.07
C GLU A 95 -1.48 -28.47 -22.01
N ASN A 96 -2.57 -27.70 -22.07
CA ASN A 96 -3.68 -27.96 -22.99
C ASN A 96 -3.25 -27.85 -24.47
N LYS A 97 -2.47 -26.81 -24.82
CA LYS A 97 -1.91 -26.64 -26.17
C LYS A 97 -0.94 -27.78 -26.54
N SER A 98 -0.08 -28.20 -25.61
CA SER A 98 0.84 -29.33 -25.84
C SER A 98 0.09 -30.65 -26.05
N THR A 99 -1.03 -30.84 -25.35
CA THR A 99 -1.84 -32.06 -25.46
C THR A 99 -2.64 -32.07 -26.76
N ALA A 100 -3.12 -30.91 -27.21
CA ALA A 100 -3.77 -30.73 -28.50
C ALA A 100 -2.82 -31.02 -29.68
N PHE A 101 -1.55 -30.63 -29.59
CA PHE A 101 -0.56 -30.88 -30.66
C PHE A 101 -0.14 -32.35 -30.79
N ARG A 102 -0.38 -33.17 -29.76
CA ARG A 102 -0.07 -34.62 -29.75
C ARG A 102 -1.19 -35.50 -30.29
N LYS A 103 -2.39 -34.96 -30.52
CA LYS A 103 -3.53 -35.67 -31.12
C LYS A 103 -3.64 -35.34 -32.60
#